data_AF-A0A257RUN4-F1
#
_entry.id   AF-A0A257RUN4-F1
#
_cell.length_a   1.000
_cell.length_b   1.000
_cell.length_c   1.000
_cell.angle_alpha   90.00
_cell.angle_beta   90.00
_cell.angle_gamma   90.00
#
_symmetry.space_group_name_H-M   'P 1'
#
loop_
_entity.id
_entity.type
_entity.pdbx_description
1 polymer ?
#
loop_
_entity_poly.entity_id
_entity_poly.type
_entity_poly.pdbx_seq_one_letter_code
_entity_poly.pdbx_strand_id
1 'polypeptide(L)'
;LTRYGQDESTIVAGILHDVVEDCIREHYTRDMLEQRIGDKFGPEALDKATAAAERILDDDGVELSHQERKDDYLTRLAQAPDGARWVAAAEAIHNASTILADLKRTIDPDSVWGRFHWGKDGTIRWYRRLYERLLDQGFKAPIMHELGQAVEALERQSEIHTLSSHT
;
A
#
# COMPACT_ATOMS: atom_id res chain seq x y z
N LEU A 1 -8.39 6.63 -8.28
CA LEU A 1 -8.08 6.20 -9.68
C LEU A 1 -8.99 6.84 -10.71
N THR A 2 -10.32 6.62 -10.68
CA THR A 2 -11.26 7.23 -11.65
C THR A 2 -11.21 8.76 -11.70
N ARG A 3 -11.07 9.43 -10.53
CA ARG A 3 -10.89 10.89 -10.41
C ARG A 3 -9.66 11.43 -11.16
N TYR A 4 -8.69 10.56 -11.44
CA TYR A 4 -7.45 10.87 -12.15
C TYR A 4 -7.45 10.36 -13.60
N GLY A 5 -8.60 9.91 -14.11
CA GLY A 5 -8.73 9.47 -15.51
C GLY A 5 -7.86 8.26 -15.87
N GLN A 6 -7.54 7.40 -14.91
CA GLN A 6 -6.80 6.17 -15.18
C GLN A 6 -7.60 5.20 -16.06
N ASP A 7 -6.90 4.36 -16.80
CA ASP A 7 -7.51 3.35 -17.66
C ASP A 7 -8.29 2.31 -16.85
N GLU A 8 -9.21 1.61 -17.54
CA GLU A 8 -10.10 0.63 -16.92
C GLU A 8 -9.35 -0.45 -16.16
N SER A 9 -8.27 -0.99 -16.75
CA SER A 9 -7.53 -2.08 -16.12
C SER A 9 -6.78 -1.62 -14.86
N THR A 10 -6.26 -0.38 -14.82
CA THR A 10 -5.71 0.22 -13.59
C THR A 10 -6.80 0.45 -12.53
N ILE A 11 -7.99 0.91 -12.92
CA ILE A 11 -9.12 1.08 -11.99
C ILE A 11 -9.53 -0.26 -11.41
N VAL A 12 -9.71 -1.28 -12.25
CA VAL A 12 -10.10 -2.64 -11.84
C VAL A 12 -9.01 -3.27 -10.97
N ALA A 13 -7.73 -3.09 -11.29
CA ALA A 13 -6.62 -3.52 -10.45
C ALA A 13 -6.68 -2.92 -9.04
N GLY A 14 -7.02 -1.64 -8.92
CA GLY A 14 -7.20 -1.00 -7.61
C GLY A 14 -8.40 -1.53 -6.81
N ILE A 15 -9.46 -1.97 -7.48
CA ILE A 15 -10.61 -2.62 -6.82
C ILE A 15 -10.24 -4.03 -6.34
N LEU A 16 -9.42 -4.74 -7.12
CA LEU A 16 -9.05 -6.13 -6.87
C LEU A 16 -7.82 -6.29 -5.96
N HIS A 17 -7.10 -5.21 -5.65
CA HIS A 17 -5.83 -5.24 -4.92
C HIS A 17 -5.89 -6.14 -3.68
N ASP A 18 -6.78 -5.85 -2.74
CA ASP A 18 -6.87 -6.60 -1.47
C ASP A 18 -7.24 -8.07 -1.70
N VAL A 19 -8.12 -8.34 -2.68
CA VAL A 19 -8.50 -9.73 -3.04
C VAL A 19 -7.30 -10.50 -3.59
N VAL A 20 -6.48 -9.86 -4.43
CA VAL A 20 -5.26 -10.46 -4.98
C VAL A 20 -4.23 -10.68 -3.87
N GLU A 21 -4.01 -9.69 -3.00
CA GLU A 21 -3.07 -9.80 -1.88
C GLU A 21 -3.49 -10.92 -0.91
N ASP A 22 -4.76 -11.02 -0.57
CA ASP A 22 -5.29 -12.08 0.28
C ASP A 22 -5.11 -13.46 -0.37
N CYS A 23 -5.38 -13.60 -1.67
CA CYS A 23 -5.12 -14.85 -2.39
C CYS A 23 -3.63 -15.23 -2.38
N ILE A 24 -2.73 -14.25 -2.55
CA ILE A 24 -1.28 -14.49 -2.47
C ILE A 24 -0.90 -14.98 -1.06
N ARG A 25 -1.45 -14.36 -0.01
CA ARG A 25 -1.24 -14.78 1.39
C ARG A 25 -1.78 -16.19 1.66
N GLU A 26 -2.85 -16.57 0.98
CA GLU A 26 -3.41 -17.93 0.99
C GLU A 26 -2.67 -18.91 0.06
N HIS A 27 -1.49 -18.53 -0.48
CA HIS A 27 -0.64 -19.38 -1.32
C HIS A 27 -1.29 -19.79 -2.66
N TYR A 28 -2.16 -18.95 -3.22
CA TYR A 28 -2.68 -19.19 -4.56
C TYR A 28 -1.56 -19.07 -5.60
N THR A 29 -1.49 -20.04 -6.52
CA THR A 29 -0.53 -19.98 -7.62
C THR A 29 -0.93 -18.95 -8.66
N ARG A 30 0.02 -18.58 -9.53
CA ARG A 30 -0.25 -17.71 -10.69
C ARG A 30 -1.42 -18.24 -11.54
N ASP A 31 -1.42 -19.54 -11.86
CA ASP A 31 -2.47 -20.17 -12.64
C ASP A 31 -3.85 -20.07 -11.96
N MET A 32 -3.91 -20.20 -10.63
CA MET A 32 -5.16 -20.06 -9.88
C MET A 32 -5.68 -18.62 -9.92
N LEU A 33 -4.79 -17.62 -9.82
CA LEU A 33 -5.16 -16.20 -9.93
C LEU A 33 -5.65 -15.88 -11.35
N GLU A 34 -4.98 -16.39 -12.38
CA GLU A 34 -5.41 -16.24 -13.77
C GLU A 34 -6.81 -16.80 -13.99
N GLN A 35 -7.08 -18.03 -13.56
CA GLN A 35 -8.39 -18.66 -13.73
C GLN A 35 -9.51 -17.94 -12.96
N ARG A 36 -9.22 -17.44 -11.75
CA ARG A 36 -10.24 -16.87 -10.87
C ARG A 36 -10.51 -15.40 -11.12
N ILE A 37 -9.47 -14.67 -11.50
CA ILE A 37 -9.46 -13.21 -11.61
C ILE A 37 -9.15 -12.79 -13.05
N GLY A 38 -8.03 -13.27 -13.62
CA GLY A 38 -7.60 -12.93 -14.98
C GLY A 38 -8.66 -13.21 -16.05
N ASP A 39 -9.28 -14.39 -16.03
CA ASP A 39 -10.32 -14.79 -17.00
C ASP A 39 -11.59 -13.92 -16.94
N LYS A 40 -11.85 -13.27 -15.79
CA LYS A 40 -13.06 -12.46 -15.57
C LYS A 40 -12.82 -10.97 -15.76
N PHE A 41 -11.66 -10.50 -15.32
CA PHE A 41 -11.35 -9.07 -15.17
C PHE A 41 -10.20 -8.62 -16.07
N GLY A 42 -9.59 -9.55 -16.81
CA GLY A 42 -8.50 -9.32 -17.74
C GLY A 42 -7.12 -9.54 -17.12
N PRO A 43 -6.15 -10.07 -17.90
CA PRO A 43 -4.79 -10.35 -17.42
C PRO A 43 -4.06 -9.07 -17.01
N GLU A 44 -4.31 -7.95 -17.69
CA GLU A 44 -3.63 -6.69 -17.41
C GLU A 44 -4.02 -6.09 -16.05
N ALA A 45 -5.29 -6.25 -15.63
CA ALA A 45 -5.73 -5.82 -14.32
C ALA A 45 -5.13 -6.71 -13.21
N LEU A 46 -5.07 -8.03 -13.45
CA LEU A 46 -4.42 -8.96 -12.53
C LEU A 46 -2.92 -8.67 -12.38
N ASP A 47 -2.21 -8.42 -13.48
CA ASP A 47 -0.77 -8.11 -13.46
C ASP A 47 -0.50 -6.83 -12.68
N LYS A 48 -1.30 -5.77 -12.88
CA LYS A 48 -1.19 -4.51 -12.15
C LYS A 48 -1.48 -4.68 -10.65
N ALA A 49 -2.52 -5.43 -10.30
CA ALA A 49 -2.85 -5.72 -8.90
C ALA A 49 -1.77 -6.55 -8.21
N THR A 50 -1.26 -7.59 -8.88
CA THR A 50 -0.18 -8.44 -8.37
C THR A 50 1.13 -7.65 -8.18
N ALA A 51 1.46 -6.76 -9.13
CA ALA A 51 2.64 -5.91 -9.01
C ALA A 51 2.53 -4.87 -7.89
N ALA A 52 1.31 -4.48 -7.51
CA ALA A 52 1.05 -3.58 -6.38
C ALA A 52 0.91 -4.32 -5.03
N ALA A 53 0.89 -5.65 -5.02
CA ALA A 53 0.74 -6.45 -3.81
C ALA A 53 2.09 -6.92 -3.23
N GLU A 54 2.09 -7.18 -1.91
CA GLU A 54 3.16 -7.90 -1.23
C GLU A 54 3.14 -9.38 -1.61
N ARG A 55 4.31 -9.93 -1.95
CA ARG A 55 4.48 -11.38 -2.11
C ARG A 55 4.91 -12.00 -0.79
N ILE A 56 4.61 -13.28 -0.61
CA ILE A 56 4.98 -14.04 0.59
C ILE A 56 6.21 -14.92 0.41
N LEU A 57 6.60 -15.21 -0.84
CA LEU A 57 7.78 -15.99 -1.20
C LEU A 57 8.74 -15.14 -2.03
N ASP A 58 10.05 -15.33 -1.87
CA ASP A 58 11.05 -14.76 -2.77
C ASP A 58 11.13 -15.50 -4.12
N ASP A 59 12.13 -15.16 -4.95
CA ASP A 59 12.32 -15.76 -6.28
C ASP A 59 12.80 -17.22 -6.22
N ASP A 60 13.36 -17.64 -5.08
CA ASP A 60 13.81 -19.00 -4.80
C ASP A 60 12.72 -19.84 -4.10
N GLY A 61 11.55 -19.24 -3.82
CA GLY A 61 10.42 -19.89 -3.16
C GLY A 61 10.54 -19.95 -1.63
N VAL A 62 11.40 -19.14 -1.02
CA VAL A 62 11.59 -19.05 0.43
C VAL A 62 10.59 -18.07 1.03
N GLU A 63 9.96 -18.44 2.16
CA GLU A 63 9.01 -17.57 2.83
C GLU A 63 9.69 -16.33 3.44
N LEU A 64 9.17 -15.16 3.07
CA LEU A 64 9.63 -13.87 3.54
C LEU A 64 9.02 -13.53 4.91
N SER A 65 9.83 -13.01 5.82
CA SER A 65 9.35 -12.35 7.04
C SER A 65 8.59 -11.06 6.72
N HIS A 66 7.80 -10.54 7.66
CA HIS A 66 7.04 -9.30 7.46
C HIS A 66 7.91 -8.11 7.02
N GLN A 67 9.13 -7.99 7.57
CA GLN A 67 10.06 -6.93 7.17
C GLN A 67 10.56 -7.14 5.74
N GLU A 68 10.93 -8.37 5.39
CA GLU A 68 11.41 -8.70 4.05
C GLU A 68 10.32 -8.54 2.98
N ARG A 69 9.06 -8.90 3.26
CA ARG A 69 7.92 -8.67 2.35
C ARG A 69 7.81 -7.21 1.94
N LYS A 70 7.99 -6.30 2.91
CA LYS A 70 7.86 -4.85 2.71
C LYS A 70 9.07 -4.26 1.99
N ASP A 71 10.28 -4.74 2.29
CA ASP A 71 11.50 -4.33 1.60
C ASP A 71 11.55 -4.85 0.15
N ASP A 72 11.12 -6.09 -0.06
CA ASP A 72 10.90 -6.69 -1.38
C ASP A 72 9.84 -5.94 -2.18
N TYR A 73 8.70 -5.62 -1.55
CA TYR A 73 7.64 -4.86 -2.21
C TYR A 73 8.13 -3.49 -2.70
N LEU A 74 8.85 -2.72 -1.87
CA LEU A 74 9.44 -1.45 -2.31
C LEU A 74 10.44 -1.63 -3.47
N THR A 75 11.18 -2.73 -3.48
CA THR A 75 12.12 -3.07 -4.56
C THR A 75 11.39 -3.40 -5.85
N ARG A 76 10.35 -4.24 -5.80
CA ARG A 76 9.54 -4.59 -6.97
C ARG A 76 8.73 -3.42 -7.50
N LEU A 77 8.19 -2.59 -6.61
CA LEU A 77 7.44 -1.38 -7.00
C LEU A 77 8.31 -0.42 -7.82
N ALA A 78 9.63 -0.45 -7.62
CA ALA A 78 10.56 0.32 -8.44
C ALA A 78 10.54 -0.07 -9.92
N GLN A 79 10.37 -1.36 -10.20
CA GLN A 79 10.31 -1.90 -11.56
C GLN A 79 8.88 -2.10 -12.08
N ALA A 80 7.87 -1.79 -11.25
CA ALA A 80 6.48 -2.01 -11.58
C ALA A 80 5.98 -1.04 -12.67
N PRO A 81 5.02 -1.47 -13.51
CA PRO A 81 4.39 -0.59 -14.50
C PRO A 81 3.65 0.56 -13.83
N ASP A 82 3.48 1.67 -14.54
CA ASP A 82 2.86 2.88 -13.98
C ASP A 82 1.47 2.62 -13.39
N GLY A 83 0.65 1.76 -14.00
CA GLY A 83 -0.66 1.39 -13.46
C GLY A 83 -0.58 0.79 -12.05
N ALA A 84 0.42 -0.04 -11.77
CA ALA A 84 0.63 -0.61 -10.43
C ALA A 84 1.09 0.47 -9.43
N ARG A 85 1.93 1.42 -9.86
CA ARG A 85 2.33 2.58 -9.03
C ARG A 85 1.13 3.47 -8.68
N TRP A 86 0.19 3.65 -9.61
CA TRP A 86 -1.08 4.33 -9.36
C TRP A 86 -1.94 3.58 -8.34
N VAL A 87 -2.03 2.24 -8.45
CA VAL A 87 -2.75 1.41 -7.47
C VAL A 87 -2.11 1.53 -6.09
N ALA A 88 -0.79 1.36 -5.98
CA ALA A 88 -0.05 1.50 -4.72
C ALA A 88 -0.24 2.88 -4.08
N ALA A 89 -0.17 3.96 -4.86
CA ALA A 89 -0.41 5.31 -4.33
C ALA A 89 -1.85 5.49 -3.84
N ALA A 90 -2.84 4.94 -4.56
CA ALA A 90 -4.25 5.04 -4.19
C ALA A 90 -4.58 4.23 -2.93
N GLU A 91 -4.04 3.01 -2.81
CA GLU A 91 -4.14 2.17 -1.60
C GLU A 91 -3.53 2.90 -0.40
N ALA A 92 -2.32 3.45 -0.57
CA ALA A 92 -1.63 4.14 0.52
C ALA A 92 -2.39 5.38 0.99
N ILE A 93 -2.97 6.17 0.06
CA ILE A 93 -3.84 7.30 0.40
C ILE A 93 -5.06 6.82 1.18
N HIS A 94 -5.73 5.76 0.71
CA HIS A 94 -6.92 5.22 1.35
C HIS A 94 -6.60 4.78 2.79
N ASN A 95 -5.55 3.98 2.96
CA ASN A 95 -5.20 3.42 4.25
C ASN A 95 -4.68 4.49 5.23
N ALA A 96 -3.83 5.41 4.78
CA ALA A 96 -3.41 6.55 5.59
C ALA A 96 -4.60 7.43 6.02
N SER A 97 -5.54 7.70 5.10
CA SER A 97 -6.73 8.51 5.40
C SER A 97 -7.66 7.81 6.39
N THR A 98 -7.81 6.49 6.29
CA THR A 98 -8.58 5.68 7.23
C THR A 98 -7.97 5.74 8.63
N ILE A 99 -6.65 5.60 8.74
CA ILE A 99 -5.91 5.75 10.02
C ILE A 99 -6.18 7.13 10.62
N LEU A 100 -6.02 8.21 9.84
CA LEU A 100 -6.25 9.57 10.30
C LEU A 100 -7.69 9.81 10.76
N ALA A 101 -8.66 9.24 10.05
CA ALA A 101 -10.06 9.33 10.42
C ALA A 101 -10.36 8.59 11.73
N ASP A 102 -9.77 7.42 11.95
CA ASP A 102 -9.88 6.65 13.19
C ASP A 102 -9.27 7.39 14.38
N LEU A 103 -8.06 7.96 14.20
CA LEU A 103 -7.39 8.78 15.21
C LEU A 103 -8.21 10.01 15.60
N LYS A 104 -8.92 10.60 14.64
CA LYS A 104 -9.79 11.75 14.90
C LYS A 104 -11.06 11.39 15.70
N ARG A 105 -11.55 10.16 15.54
CA ARG A 105 -12.82 9.70 16.15
C ARG A 105 -12.62 9.02 17.50
N THR A 106 -11.43 8.48 17.76
CA THR A 106 -11.12 7.80 19.01
C THR A 106 -10.80 8.77 20.15
N ILE A 107 -11.09 8.36 21.38
CA ILE A 107 -10.62 9.04 22.60
C ILE A 107 -9.26 8.47 23.04
N ASP A 108 -8.94 7.25 22.61
CA ASP A 108 -7.68 6.55 22.89
C ASP A 108 -6.93 6.29 21.56
N PRO A 109 -5.97 7.14 21.19
CA PRO A 109 -5.14 6.95 20.00
C PRO A 109 -4.28 5.68 20.03
N ASP A 110 -3.87 5.22 21.21
CA ASP A 110 -3.01 4.04 21.33
C ASP A 110 -3.78 2.76 20.96
N SER A 111 -5.11 2.73 21.16
CA SER A 111 -5.98 1.67 20.65
C SER A 111 -6.04 1.59 19.12
N VAL A 112 -5.76 2.69 18.41
CA VAL A 112 -5.65 2.68 16.94
C VAL A 112 -4.28 2.14 16.57
N TRP A 113 -3.22 2.69 17.17
CA TRP A 113 -1.84 2.29 16.86
C TRP A 113 -1.53 0.84 17.23
N GLY A 114 -2.13 0.30 18.29
CA GLY A 114 -1.96 -1.08 18.72
C GLY A 114 -2.49 -2.13 17.73
N ARG A 115 -3.27 -1.74 16.72
CA ARG A 115 -3.73 -2.64 15.64
C ARG A 115 -2.64 -2.88 14.60
N PHE A 116 -1.62 -2.04 14.55
CA PHE A 116 -0.55 -2.11 13.55
C PHE A 116 0.65 -2.86 14.10
N HIS A 117 1.15 -3.82 13.33
CA HIS A 117 2.27 -4.69 13.73
C HIS A 117 3.51 -3.92 14.18
N TRP A 118 3.82 -2.79 13.54
CA TRP A 118 4.97 -1.95 13.88
C TRP A 118 4.64 -0.73 14.74
N GLY A 119 3.43 -0.70 15.31
CA GLY A 119 2.92 0.43 16.06
C GLY A 119 2.94 1.73 15.25
N LYS A 120 2.91 2.84 15.97
CA LYS A 120 2.82 4.18 15.38
C LYS A 120 4.01 4.54 14.49
N ASP A 121 5.21 4.60 15.06
CA ASP A 121 6.36 5.14 14.34
C ASP A 121 6.79 4.24 13.19
N GLY A 122 6.65 2.91 13.34
CA GLY A 122 6.92 1.98 12.25
C GLY A 122 5.94 2.13 11.10
N THR A 123 4.65 2.30 11.39
CA THR A 123 3.61 2.57 10.38
C THR A 123 3.87 3.89 9.65
N ILE A 124 4.18 4.96 10.38
CA ILE A 124 4.47 6.27 9.78
C ILE A 124 5.72 6.20 8.89
N ARG A 125 6.81 5.59 9.39
CA ARG A 125 8.02 5.37 8.59
C ARG A 125 7.75 4.54 7.34
N TRP A 126 6.88 3.54 7.41
CA TRP A 126 6.48 2.74 6.25
C TRP A 126 5.86 3.60 5.15
N TYR A 127 4.88 4.43 5.48
CA TYR A 127 4.25 5.33 4.49
C TYR A 127 5.23 6.35 3.90
N ARG A 128 6.15 6.89 4.72
CA ARG A 128 7.22 7.78 4.24
C ARG A 128 8.14 7.07 3.23
N ARG A 129 8.59 5.85 3.55
CA ARG A 129 9.43 5.02 2.65
C ARG A 129 8.74 4.71 1.33
N LEU A 130 7.43 4.40 1.37
CA LEU A 130 6.64 4.14 0.16
C LEU A 130 6.55 5.39 -0.73
N TYR A 131 6.25 6.54 -0.13
CA TYR A 131 6.19 7.82 -0.84
C TYR A 131 7.54 8.19 -1.48
N GLU A 132 8.64 8.09 -0.72
CA GLU A 132 10.00 8.33 -1.23
C GLU A 132 10.36 7.37 -2.34
N ARG A 133 10.04 6.08 -2.19
CA ARG A 133 10.30 5.07 -3.21
C ARG A 133 9.62 5.42 -4.53
N LEU A 134 8.36 5.84 -4.51
CA LEU A 134 7.66 6.26 -5.72
C LEU A 134 8.30 7.50 -6.36
N LEU A 135 8.70 8.49 -5.55
CA LEU A 135 9.39 9.69 -6.05
C LEU A 135 10.74 9.39 -6.69
N ASP A 136 11.55 8.54 -6.06
CA ASP A 136 12.88 8.16 -6.54
C ASP A 136 12.84 7.49 -7.91
N GLN A 137 11.71 6.86 -8.24
CA GLN A 137 11.48 6.20 -9.53
C GLN A 137 10.92 7.16 -10.58
N GLY A 138 10.87 8.46 -10.27
CA GLY A 138 10.38 9.49 -11.17
C GLY A 138 8.86 9.45 -11.35
N PHE A 139 8.11 8.77 -10.47
CA PHE A 139 6.65 8.76 -10.53
C PHE A 139 6.11 10.13 -10.08
N LYS A 140 5.92 11.03 -11.04
CA LYS A 140 5.48 12.43 -10.83
C LYS A 140 3.99 12.63 -11.12
N ALA A 141 3.20 11.59 -10.91
CA ALA A 141 1.76 11.61 -11.14
C ALA A 141 1.04 12.58 -10.17
N PRO A 142 -0.08 13.22 -10.58
CA PRO A 142 -0.83 14.15 -9.71
C PRO A 142 -1.28 13.56 -8.37
N ILE A 143 -1.48 12.24 -8.28
CA ILE A 143 -1.84 11.55 -7.03
C ILE A 143 -0.77 11.65 -5.94
N MET A 144 0.49 11.87 -6.32
CA MET A 144 1.58 11.99 -5.36
C MET A 144 1.43 13.20 -4.44
N HIS A 145 0.75 14.25 -4.88
CA HIS A 145 0.42 15.38 -4.00
C HIS A 145 -0.52 14.96 -2.88
N GLU A 146 -1.59 14.21 -3.18
CA GLU A 146 -2.54 13.70 -2.18
C GLU A 146 -1.86 12.70 -1.24
N LEU A 147 -1.00 11.82 -1.78
CA LEU A 147 -0.21 10.90 -0.96
C LEU A 147 0.74 11.66 -0.01
N GLY A 148 1.48 12.64 -0.51
CA GLY A 148 2.37 13.47 0.31
C GLY A 148 1.64 14.15 1.46
N GLN A 149 0.46 14.72 1.19
CA GLN A 149 -0.38 15.34 2.22
C GLN A 149 -0.83 14.33 3.29
N ALA A 150 -1.19 13.11 2.89
CA ALA A 150 -1.58 12.05 3.82
C ALA A 150 -0.40 11.60 4.70
N VAL A 151 0.79 11.43 4.11
CA VAL A 151 2.02 11.07 4.84
C VAL A 151 2.39 12.15 5.86
N GLU A 152 2.41 13.43 5.45
CA GLU A 152 2.69 14.55 6.35
C GLU A 152 1.66 14.65 7.48
N ALA A 153 0.38 14.34 7.21
CA ALA A 153 -0.65 14.32 8.23
C ALA A 153 -0.45 13.20 9.26
N LEU A 154 0.03 12.04 8.83
CA LEU A 154 0.41 10.95 9.72
C LEU A 154 1.61 11.32 10.59
N GLU A 155 2.64 11.95 10.01
CA GLU A 155 3.84 12.37 10.75
C GLU A 155 3.55 13.39 11.84
N ARG A 156 2.63 14.33 11.59
CA ARG A 156 2.16 15.27 12.62
C ARG A 156 1.57 14.56 13.84
N GLN A 157 1.06 13.32 13.71
CA GLN A 157 0.60 12.55 14.86
C GLN A 157 1.75 12.16 15.79
N SER A 158 2.96 11.91 15.27
CA SER A 158 4.15 11.64 16.09
C SER A 158 4.55 12.86 16.91
N GLU A 159 4.46 14.06 16.35
CA GLU A 159 4.81 15.32 17.03
C GLU A 159 3.85 15.66 18.18
N ILE A 160 2.55 15.45 18.00
CA ILE A 160 1.51 15.78 19.00
C ILE A 160 1.68 14.95 20.28
N HIS A 161 2.05 13.67 20.17
CA HIS A 161 2.19 12.79 21.31
C HIS A 161 3.46 13.09 22.14
N THR A 162 4.54 13.52 21.49
CA THR A 162 5.78 13.94 22.19
C THR A 162 5.53 15.14 23.11
N LEU A 163 4.60 16.04 22.75
CA LEU A 163 4.22 17.19 23.58
C LEU A 163 3.29 16.79 24.75
N SER A 164 2.39 15.81 24.56
CA SER A 164 1.50 15.32 25.61
C SER A 164 2.18 14.42 26.65
N SER A 165 3.26 13.71 26.29
CA SER A 165 4.00 12.83 27.21
C SER A 165 5.01 13.57 28.12
N HIS A 166 5.15 14.89 27.97
CA HIS A 166 6.04 15.75 28.76
C HIS A 166 5.30 16.73 29.69
N THR A 167 3.98 16.59 29.87
CA THR A 167 3.17 17.39 30.80
C THR A 167 2.58 16.50 31.89
#